data_AF-A0A816AHM3-F1
#
_entry.id   AF-A0A816AHM3-F1
#
_cell.length_a   1.000
_cell.length_b   1.000
_cell.length_c   1.000
_cell.angle_alpha   90.00
_cell.angle_beta   90.00
_cell.angle_gamma   90.00
#
_symmetry.space_group_name_H-M   'P 1'
#
loop_
_entity.id
_entity.type
_entity.pdbx_description
1 polymer ?
#
loop_
_entity_poly.entity_id
_entity_poly.type
_entity_poly.pdbx_seq_one_letter_code
_entity_poly.pdbx_strand_id
1 'polypeptide(L)' 'KEQYSYYDEDDDDRMPTESPPTITEAMEMIRKLHLLATTQEPQLHQLVNELESKLTGVYIHSKPKRQTILEDFFKQN' A
#
# COMPACT_ATOMS: atom_id res chain seq x y z
N LYS A 1 53.89 -12.29 9.77
CA LYS A 1 52.93 -12.13 10.90
C LYS A 1 52.21 -10.82 10.64
N GLU A 2 51.13 -10.88 9.88
CA GLU A 2 50.31 -9.71 9.58
C GLU A 2 49.11 -9.75 10.52
N GLN A 3 48.96 -8.70 11.32
CA GLN A 3 47.88 -8.51 12.26
C GLN A 3 46.63 -8.13 11.46
N TYR A 4 45.60 -8.97 11.54
CA TYR A 4 44.26 -8.61 11.06
C TYR A 4 43.65 -7.60 12.03
N SER A 5 43.43 -6.38 11.54
CA SER A 5 42.58 -5.37 12.18
C SER A 5 41.14 -5.87 12.14
N TYR A 6 40.57 -6.17 13.30
CA TYR A 6 39.15 -6.46 13.44
C TYR A 6 38.41 -5.12 13.25
N TYR A 7 37.63 -5.00 12.18
CA TYR A 7 36.68 -3.90 12.07
C TYR A 7 35.49 -4.28 12.96
N ASP A 8 35.31 -3.56 14.06
CA ASP A 8 34.02 -3.47 14.75
C ASP A 8 33.03 -2.84 13.77
N GLU A 9 32.16 -3.67 13.19
CA GLU A 9 31.00 -3.25 12.40
C GLU A 9 29.91 -2.70 13.34
N ASP A 10 30.23 -1.64 14.06
CA ASP A 10 29.25 -0.74 14.68
C ASP A 10 28.90 0.37 13.67
N ASP A 11 28.41 -0.01 12.48
CA ASP A 11 27.75 0.92 11.57
C ASP A 11 26.23 0.74 11.70
N ASP A 12 25.71 1.56 12.61
CA ASP A 12 24.31 1.87 12.85
C ASP A 12 23.70 2.64 11.66
N ASP A 13 23.74 2.02 10.48
CA ASP A 13 23.17 2.53 9.23
C ASP A 13 21.94 1.70 8.79
N ARG A 14 21.27 1.09 9.77
CA ARG A 14 19.96 0.47 9.54
C ARG A 14 18.95 1.61 9.43
N MET A 15 18.75 2.14 8.22
CA MET A 15 17.55 2.91 7.90
C MET A 15 16.36 2.18 8.51
N PRO A 16 15.50 2.86 9.31
CA PRO A 16 14.33 2.20 9.86
C PRO A 16 13.57 1.59 8.70
N THR A 17 13.49 0.26 8.65
CA THR A 17 12.71 -0.45 7.65
C THR A 17 11.26 -0.20 8.00
N GLU A 18 10.73 0.95 7.57
CA GLU A 18 9.32 1.25 7.74
C GLU A 18 8.52 0.11 7.10
N SER A 19 7.63 -0.48 7.89
CA SER A 19 6.74 -1.51 7.38
C SER A 19 5.93 -0.92 6.22
N PRO A 20 5.72 -1.68 5.13
CA PRO A 20 4.94 -1.20 4.01
C PRO A 20 3.54 -0.78 4.50
N PRO A 21 2.95 0.27 3.89
CA PRO A 21 1.65 0.75 4.31
C PRO A 21 0.59 -0.32 4.11
N THR A 22 -0.39 -0.34 5.00
CA THR A 22 -1.60 -1.14 4.81
C THR A 22 -2.34 -0.68 3.56
N ILE A 23 -3.18 -1.54 2.97
CA ILE A 23 -3.96 -1.18 1.77
C ILE A 23 -4.86 0.05 2.05
N THR A 24 -5.40 0.17 3.26
CA THR A 24 -6.20 1.33 3.66
C THR A 24 -5.37 2.61 3.67
N GLU A 25 -4.18 2.59 4.27
CA GLU A 25 -3.28 3.74 4.30
C GLU A 25 -2.82 4.13 2.89
N ALA A 26 -2.48 3.13 2.05
CA ALA A 26 -2.11 3.34 0.66
C ALA A 26 -3.24 4.02 -0.15
N MET A 27 -4.50 3.62 0.08
CA MET A 27 -5.66 4.26 -0.56
C MET A 27 -5.83 5.72 -0.11
N GLU A 28 -5.60 6.03 1.17
CA GLU A 28 -5.64 7.41 1.66
C GLU A 28 -4.52 8.28 1.09
N MET A 29 -3.31 7.74 0.98
CA MET A 29 -2.17 8.44 0.37
C MET A 29 -2.43 8.77 -1.10
N ILE A 30 -2.95 7.82 -1.88
CA ILE A 30 -3.32 8.04 -3.29
C ILE A 30 -4.40 9.12 -3.41
N ARG A 31 -5.42 9.14 -2.55
CA ARG A 31 -6.45 10.20 -2.57
C ARG A 31 -5.85 11.59 -2.32
N LYS A 32 -4.92 11.71 -1.39
CA LYS A 32 -4.21 12.98 -1.12
C LYS A 32 -3.38 13.41 -2.33
N LEU A 33 -2.66 12.48 -2.95
CA LEU A 33 -1.90 12.73 -4.18
C LEU A 33 -2.80 13.13 -5.34
N HIS A 34 -3.96 12.49 -5.48
CA HIS A 34 -4.91 12.78 -6.55
C HIS A 34 -5.36 14.24 -6.47
N LEU A 35 -5.77 14.69 -5.28
CA LEU A 35 -6.19 16.08 -5.05
C LEU A 35 -5.09 17.11 -5.40
N LEU A 36 -3.84 16.81 -5.06
CA LEU A 36 -2.70 17.67 -5.38
C LEU A 36 -2.39 17.66 -6.88
N ALA A 37 -2.43 16.49 -7.50
CA ALA A 37 -2.14 16.31 -8.91
C ALA A 37 -3.19 16.96 -9.83
N THR A 38 -4.49 16.87 -9.48
CA THR A 38 -5.57 17.50 -10.26
C THR A 38 -5.42 19.02 -10.32
N THR A 39 -4.78 19.64 -9.31
CA THR A 39 -4.66 21.10 -9.19
C THR A 39 -3.34 21.66 -9.72
N GLN A 40 -2.25 20.89 -9.72
CA GLN A 40 -0.91 21.43 -10.00
C GLN A 40 -0.18 20.75 -11.17
N GLU A 41 -0.43 19.47 -11.46
CA GLU A 41 0.33 18.72 -12.46
C GLU A 41 -0.53 17.68 -13.22
N PRO A 42 -1.02 18.02 -14.42
CA PRO A 42 -1.89 17.13 -15.21
C PRO A 42 -1.25 15.78 -15.57
N GLN A 43 0.07 15.74 -15.70
CA GLN A 43 0.83 14.51 -16.00
C GLN A 43 0.89 13.59 -14.77
N LEU A 44 1.06 14.16 -13.58
CA LEU A 44 0.99 13.43 -12.31
C LEU A 44 -0.40 12.86 -12.08
N HIS A 45 -1.45 13.58 -12.49
CA HIS A 45 -2.84 13.14 -12.32
C HIS A 45 -3.13 11.83 -13.07
N GLN A 46 -2.58 11.65 -14.28
CA GLN A 46 -2.73 10.39 -15.03
C GLN A 46 -2.07 9.22 -14.29
N LEU A 47 -0.86 9.41 -13.78
CA LEU A 47 -0.15 8.38 -13.03
C LEU A 47 -0.88 8.02 -11.72
N VAL A 48 -1.40 9.01 -11.01
CA VAL A 48 -2.16 8.79 -9.77
C VAL A 48 -3.46 8.02 -10.06
N ASN A 49 -4.15 8.31 -11.16
CA ASN A 49 -5.33 7.54 -11.59
C ASN A 49 -5.02 6.07 -11.87
N GLU A 50 -3.90 5.78 -12.54
CA GLU A 50 -3.49 4.40 -12.78
C GLU A 50 -3.18 3.66 -11.47
N LEU A 51 -2.54 4.33 -10.52
CA LEU A 51 -2.24 3.79 -9.20
C LEU A 51 -3.52 3.52 -8.40
N GLU A 52 -4.48 4.45 -8.42
CA GLU A 52 -5.79 4.30 -7.77
C GLU A 52 -6.56 3.09 -8.33
N SER A 53 -6.56 2.94 -9.65
CA SER A 53 -7.22 1.82 -10.33
C SER A 53 -6.62 0.47 -9.92
N LYS A 54 -5.28 0.36 -9.93
CA LYS A 54 -4.57 -0.86 -9.53
C LYS A 54 -4.84 -1.21 -8.07
N LEU A 55 -4.76 -0.22 -7.17
CA LEU A 55 -4.94 -0.45 -5.74
C LEU A 55 -6.40 -0.80 -5.39
N THR A 56 -7.36 -0.18 -6.07
CA THR A 56 -8.78 -0.56 -5.98
C THR A 56 -9.01 -2.01 -6.40
N GLY A 57 -8.36 -2.43 -7.50
CA GLY A 57 -8.35 -3.81 -7.93
C GLY A 57 -7.85 -4.74 -6.81
N VAL A 58 -6.68 -4.47 -6.24
CA VAL A 58 -6.12 -5.24 -5.14
C VAL A 58 -7.06 -5.29 -3.93
N TYR A 59 -7.64 -4.15 -3.54
CA TYR A 59 -8.58 -4.05 -2.41
C TYR A 59 -9.84 -4.91 -2.61
N ILE A 60 -10.40 -4.92 -3.82
CA ILE A 60 -11.56 -5.76 -4.15
C ILE A 60 -11.20 -7.24 -4.04
N HIS A 61 -10.04 -7.64 -4.54
CA HIS A 61 -9.57 -9.03 -4.49
C HIS A 61 -9.13 -9.45 -3.08
N SER A 62 -8.65 -8.53 -2.25
CA SER A 62 -8.24 -8.81 -0.87
C SER A 62 -9.42 -8.98 0.07
N LYS A 63 -10.61 -8.49 -0.29
CA LYS A 63 -11.81 -8.73 0.51
C LYS A 63 -12.30 -10.16 0.31
N PRO A 64 -12.61 -10.91 1.38
CA PRO A 64 -13.27 -12.18 1.24
C PRO A 64 -14.59 -11.94 0.50
N LYS A 65 -14.85 -12.73 -0.54
CA LYS A 65 -16.17 -12.78 -1.17
C LYS A 65 -17.16 -13.18 -0.07
N ARG A 66 -17.84 -12.20 0.54
CA ARG A 66 -19.07 -12.47 1.27
C ARG A 66 -20.10 -12.85 0.21
N GLN A 67 -20.05 -14.10 -0.25
CA GLN A 67 -21.25 -14.75 -0.74
C GLN A 67 -22.16 -14.83 0.48
N THR A 68 -22.99 -13.81 0.68
CA THR A 68 -24.25 -14.01 1.39
C THR A 68 -24.98 -15.07 0.59
N ILE A 69 -24.88 -16.31 1.07
CA ILE A 69 -25.55 -17.46 0.49
C ILE A 69 -27.03 -17.12 0.59
N LEU A 70 -27.78 -17.19 -0.52
CA LEU A 70 -29.24 -16.95 -0.52
C LEU A 70 -29.96 -17.75 0.58
N GLU A 71 -29.35 -18.83 1.05
CA GLU A 71 -29.80 -19.64 2.19
C GLU A 71 -29.98 -18.84 3.49
N ASP A 72 -29.21 -17.79 3.76
CA ASP A 72 -29.39 -16.96 4.96
C ASP A 72 -30.60 -16.03 4.82
N PHE A 73 -30.98 -15.65 3.60
CA PHE A 73 -32.15 -14.82 3.32
C PHE A 73 -33.48 -15.60 3.48
N PHE A 74 -33.47 -16.90 3.19
CA PHE A 74 -34.65 -17.77 3.36
C PHE A 74 -34.78 -18.38 4.76
N LYS A 75 -33.76 -18.29 5.63
CA LYS A 75 -33.83 -18.72 7.03
C LYS A 75 -34.43 -17.68 7.98
N GLN A 76 -34.64 -16.45 7.50
CA GLN A 76 -35.23 -15.35 8.28
C GLN A 76 -36.71 -15.07 7.98
N ASN A 77 -37.37 -15.86 7.12
CA ASN A 77 -38.82 -15.79 6.89
C ASN A 77 -39.53 -17.04 7.40
#